data_AF-A0A1T4TWS9-F1
#
_entry.id   AF-A0A1T4TWS9-F1
#
_cell.length_a   1.000
_cell.length_b   1.000
_cell.length_c   1.000
_cell.angle_alpha   90.00
_cell.angle_beta   90.00
_cell.angle_gamma   90.00
#
_symmetry.space_group_name_H-M   'P 1'
#
loop_
_entity.id
_entity.type
_entity.pdbx_description
1 polymer ?
#
loop_
_entity_poly.entity_id
_entity_poly.type
_entity_poly.pdbx_seq_one_letter_code
_entity_poly.pdbx_strand_id
1 'polypeptide(L)'
;MSIKTFSIDKTKFFKKSLPDISFSSFDTFRLKGVELVWFNNDLLKKYNINGSKEEIETFLLNEYSYVLPNYADSNRLIFNECKTFWADRYGSRHEVCNGGSARCGFDGTFQVKGIGVTPLVAQNMSKSHSHGKLFLDEAISEAIWGEICHQHLPFGSIRTLAIIKTNVQEGFSYSDNCPKKPCALAIREFSIRPAHFERATFFWPFPEYISLRNDDTDRVKECINYLPRSLGLSNSILSSKKELFYCLKKLVLRIAKQIAYSRVKGIPHGSLTSSNIGIDGRFLDFGTITAVPDFGNYVIADGVGAVWDDHLLITQWLKNLFFNIEKYSCLDDNLSRNDINTLIDNFINELNNQENYAILEELDVKNKSRDNLILAGDIKRNLISRHRINIGNFCAEDFKSKIVNLAKEKRLKIGNVKFELRDLKYSSFTIFNDEDLSKKKYSIESINRLIANYC
;
A
#
# COMPACT_ATOMS: atom_id res chain seq x y z
N MET A 1 34.34 -9.71 0.75
CA MET A 1 34.38 -9.58 -0.73
C MET A 1 33.44 -8.44 -1.09
N SER A 2 33.56 -7.80 -2.27
CA SER A 2 32.68 -6.68 -2.62
C SER A 2 31.27 -7.20 -2.95
N ILE A 3 30.24 -6.63 -2.33
CA ILE A 3 28.85 -6.88 -2.71
C ILE A 3 28.70 -6.51 -4.18
N LYS A 4 28.27 -7.46 -5.01
CA LYS A 4 27.92 -7.18 -6.40
C LYS A 4 26.57 -6.46 -6.43
N THR A 5 26.56 -5.16 -6.14
CA THR A 5 25.46 -4.30 -6.56
C THR A 5 25.65 -4.01 -8.04
N PHE A 6 24.69 -4.38 -8.89
CA PHE A 6 24.57 -3.64 -10.14
C PHE A 6 24.28 -2.20 -9.76
N SER A 7 25.04 -1.25 -10.29
CA SER A 7 24.69 0.16 -10.16
C SER A 7 23.34 0.34 -10.86
N ILE A 8 22.26 0.27 -10.09
CA ILE A 8 20.97 0.73 -10.56
C ILE A 8 21.19 2.21 -10.81
N ASP A 9 21.18 2.60 -12.07
CA ASP A 9 21.33 3.98 -12.48
C ASP A 9 20.16 4.75 -11.86
N LYS A 10 20.40 5.35 -10.67
CA LYS A 10 19.40 5.98 -9.81
C LYS A 10 18.65 7.09 -10.55
N THR A 11 19.25 7.66 -11.59
CA THR A 11 18.64 8.69 -12.45
C THR A 11 17.70 8.14 -13.54
N LYS A 12 17.80 6.85 -13.90
CA LYS A 12 16.97 6.23 -14.95
C LYS A 12 15.55 5.85 -14.50
N PHE A 13 15.29 5.70 -13.20
CA PHE A 13 13.94 5.35 -12.74
C PHE A 13 12.96 6.53 -12.88
N PHE A 14 13.40 7.74 -12.50
CA PHE A 14 12.60 8.96 -12.55
C PHE A 14 11.93 9.11 -13.91
N LYS A 15 12.69 9.09 -15.01
CA LYS A 15 12.18 9.35 -16.37
C LYS A 15 11.42 8.21 -17.04
N LYS A 16 11.37 7.01 -16.46
CA LYS A 16 10.71 5.86 -17.10
C LYS A 16 9.22 5.78 -16.80
N SER A 17 8.79 6.28 -15.66
CA SER A 17 7.43 5.97 -15.18
C SER A 17 6.65 7.17 -14.63
N LEU A 18 7.29 8.28 -14.25
CA LEU A 18 6.67 9.56 -13.88
C LEU A 18 7.54 10.72 -14.39
N PRO A 19 7.02 11.95 -14.54
CA PRO A 19 7.86 13.10 -14.87
C PRO A 19 8.68 13.58 -13.65
N ASP A 20 9.78 14.30 -13.89
CA ASP A 20 10.66 14.81 -12.82
C ASP A 20 9.91 15.76 -11.87
N ILE A 21 8.93 16.54 -12.39
CA ILE A 21 8.07 17.43 -11.61
C ILE A 21 7.20 16.68 -10.57
N SER A 22 7.03 15.36 -10.71
CA SER A 22 6.37 14.52 -9.71
C SER A 22 7.20 14.32 -8.45
N PHE A 23 8.41 14.86 -8.35
CA PHE A 23 9.30 14.62 -7.23
C PHE A 23 9.82 15.94 -6.65
N SER A 24 9.95 15.99 -5.33
CA SER A 24 10.65 17.06 -4.61
C SER A 24 11.89 16.47 -3.96
N SER A 25 13.08 16.94 -4.35
CA SER A 25 14.32 16.53 -3.71
C SER A 25 14.46 17.18 -2.32
N PHE A 26 15.12 16.48 -1.41
CA PHE A 26 15.53 17.01 -0.12
C PHE A 26 16.77 16.27 0.38
N ASP A 27 17.58 16.97 1.17
CA ASP A 27 18.82 16.43 1.72
C ASP A 27 18.59 15.78 3.08
N THR A 28 19.29 14.67 3.30
CA THR A 28 19.24 13.88 4.51
C THR A 28 20.64 13.59 5.02
N PHE A 29 20.76 13.33 6.31
CA PHE A 29 22.03 13.19 7.00
C PHE A 29 22.10 11.84 7.69
N ARG A 30 23.29 11.25 7.71
CA ARG A 30 23.53 9.95 8.32
C ARG A 30 23.17 9.97 9.81
N LEU A 31 22.33 9.03 10.23
CA LEU A 31 21.92 8.81 11.60
C LEU A 31 22.85 7.79 12.30
N LYS A 32 23.36 8.16 13.47
CA LYS A 32 24.20 7.31 14.33
C LYS A 32 23.35 6.42 15.25
N GLY A 33 23.94 5.30 15.69
CA GLY A 33 23.35 4.43 16.71
C GLY A 33 22.07 3.74 16.23
N VAL A 34 22.04 3.38 14.94
CA VAL A 34 20.96 2.60 14.33
C VAL A 34 21.30 1.11 14.35
N GLU A 35 20.29 0.27 14.21
CA GLU A 35 20.42 -1.20 14.23
C GLU A 35 19.57 -1.82 13.12
N LEU A 36 20.15 -2.69 12.29
CA LEU A 36 19.39 -3.46 11.31
C LEU A 36 18.70 -4.61 12.06
N VAL A 37 17.37 -4.57 12.15
CA VAL A 37 16.62 -5.57 12.94
C VAL A 37 16.01 -6.68 12.10
N TRP A 38 15.81 -6.45 10.81
CA TRP A 38 15.25 -7.44 9.89
C TRP A 38 15.54 -7.09 8.43
N PHE A 39 15.65 -8.11 7.56
CA PHE A 39 15.68 -7.95 6.10
C PHE A 39 15.07 -9.16 5.37
N ASN A 40 14.56 -8.93 4.16
CA ASN A 40 13.92 -9.93 3.32
C ASN A 40 14.90 -10.55 2.32
N ASN A 41 15.34 -11.78 2.58
CA ASN A 41 16.27 -12.52 1.72
C ASN A 41 15.77 -12.71 0.28
N ASP A 42 14.48 -13.02 0.11
CA ASP A 42 13.92 -13.26 -1.22
C ASP A 42 13.80 -11.97 -2.02
N LEU A 43 13.50 -10.85 -1.34
CA LEU A 43 13.50 -9.55 -2.00
C LEU A 43 14.91 -9.09 -2.35
N LEU A 44 15.89 -9.27 -1.46
CA LEU A 44 17.30 -8.97 -1.77
C LEU A 44 17.77 -9.73 -3.02
N LYS A 45 17.49 -11.03 -3.10
CA LYS A 45 17.77 -11.85 -4.29
C LYS A 45 17.09 -11.32 -5.55
N LYS A 46 15.80 -10.94 -5.47
CA LYS A 46 15.05 -10.34 -6.60
C LYS A 46 15.72 -9.07 -7.13
N TYR A 47 16.30 -8.26 -6.24
CA TYR A 47 17.04 -7.04 -6.60
C TYR A 47 18.55 -7.28 -6.83
N ASN A 48 18.99 -8.54 -6.89
CA ASN A 48 20.38 -8.95 -7.06
C ASN A 48 21.34 -8.42 -5.98
N ILE A 49 20.84 -8.19 -4.78
CA ILE A 49 21.66 -7.83 -3.62
C ILE A 49 22.05 -9.12 -2.92
N ASN A 50 23.31 -9.52 -3.05
CA ASN A 50 23.84 -10.79 -2.53
C ASN A 50 25.13 -10.53 -1.73
N GLY A 51 25.34 -11.30 -0.66
CA GLY A 51 26.52 -11.22 0.20
C GLY A 51 26.32 -12.06 1.47
N SER A 52 27.33 -12.08 2.35
CA SER A 52 27.14 -12.58 3.72
C SER A 52 26.13 -11.71 4.48
N LYS A 53 25.64 -12.20 5.63
CA LYS A 53 24.74 -11.42 6.48
C LYS A 53 25.38 -10.08 6.89
N GLU A 54 26.65 -10.10 7.25
CA GLU A 54 27.43 -8.92 7.67
C GLU A 54 27.64 -7.94 6.50
N GLU A 55 27.89 -8.46 5.30
CA GLU A 55 28.01 -7.64 4.09
C GLU A 55 26.66 -6.95 3.77
N ILE A 56 25.56 -7.70 3.77
CA ILE A 56 24.21 -7.16 3.56
C ILE A 56 23.86 -6.12 4.62
N GLU A 57 24.14 -6.41 5.88
CA GLU A 57 23.89 -5.49 6.99
C GLU A 57 24.65 -4.18 6.81
N THR A 58 25.95 -4.28 6.54
CA THR A 58 26.80 -3.11 6.29
C THR A 58 26.25 -2.29 5.13
N PHE A 59 25.85 -2.93 4.03
CA PHE A 59 25.27 -2.25 2.88
C PHE A 59 23.95 -1.53 3.21
N LEU A 60 23.00 -2.22 3.83
CA LEU A 60 21.69 -1.64 4.14
C LEU A 60 21.82 -0.46 5.10
N LEU A 61 22.67 -0.60 6.14
CA LEU A 61 22.96 0.50 7.05
C LEU A 61 23.65 1.65 6.31
N ASN A 62 24.63 1.36 5.45
CA ASN A 62 25.35 2.37 4.67
C ASN A 62 24.46 3.13 3.68
N GLU A 63 23.50 2.48 3.04
CA GLU A 63 22.63 3.12 2.06
C GLU A 63 21.40 3.82 2.64
N TYR A 64 20.82 3.31 3.74
CA TYR A 64 19.47 3.70 4.16
C TYR A 64 19.36 4.31 5.56
N SER A 65 20.47 4.47 6.29
CA SER A 65 20.47 5.11 7.63
C SER A 65 20.54 6.64 7.57
N TYR A 66 19.74 7.27 6.70
CA TYR A 66 19.71 8.72 6.56
C TYR A 66 18.35 9.28 6.95
N VAL A 67 18.32 10.47 7.56
CA VAL A 67 17.10 11.14 8.02
C VAL A 67 17.20 12.65 7.85
N LEU A 68 16.07 13.37 7.90
CA LEU A 68 16.07 14.83 7.86
C LEU A 68 16.68 15.47 9.14
N PRO A 69 17.20 16.72 9.06
CA PRO A 69 17.88 17.40 10.17
C PRO A 69 17.16 17.41 11.52
N ASN A 70 15.82 17.47 11.50
CA ASN A 70 15.01 17.59 12.71
C ASN A 70 14.49 16.22 13.22
N TYR A 71 15.03 15.11 12.73
CA TYR A 71 14.59 13.77 13.11
C TYR A 71 15.02 13.38 14.54
N ALA A 72 16.24 13.76 14.94
CA ALA A 72 16.85 13.44 16.22
C ALA A 72 17.76 14.58 16.70
N ASP A 73 18.29 14.48 17.91
CA ASP A 73 19.29 15.40 18.43
C ASP A 73 20.51 15.49 17.50
N SER A 74 21.05 16.70 17.34
CA SER A 74 22.14 16.98 16.39
C SER A 74 23.40 16.15 16.61
N ASN A 75 23.67 15.72 17.85
CA ASN A 75 24.80 14.83 18.17
C ASN A 75 24.68 13.44 17.52
N ARG A 76 23.46 13.02 17.16
CA ARG A 76 23.17 11.76 16.46
C ARG A 76 23.28 11.87 14.95
N LEU A 77 23.44 13.06 14.39
CA LEU A 77 23.56 13.27 12.96
C LEU A 77 25.01 13.52 12.56
N ILE A 78 25.40 13.01 11.39
CA ILE A 78 26.70 13.29 10.75
C ILE A 78 26.43 14.22 9.57
N PHE A 79 26.55 15.53 9.79
CA PHE A 79 26.15 16.54 8.82
C PHE A 79 27.03 16.60 7.56
N ASN A 80 28.25 16.05 7.61
CA ASN A 80 29.14 15.91 6.45
C ASN A 80 28.85 14.64 5.61
N GLU A 81 27.99 13.73 6.07
CA GLU A 81 27.51 12.58 5.31
C GLU A 81 26.07 12.83 4.86
N CYS A 82 25.94 13.48 3.69
CA CYS A 82 24.66 13.84 3.09
C CYS A 82 24.27 12.89 1.95
N LYS A 83 22.99 12.53 1.88
CA LYS A 83 22.37 11.82 0.75
C LYS A 83 21.07 12.51 0.37
N THR A 84 20.87 12.79 -0.92
CA THR A 84 19.62 13.35 -1.43
C THR A 84 18.61 12.24 -1.66
N PHE A 85 17.37 12.47 -1.21
CA PHE A 85 16.20 11.64 -1.50
C PHE A 85 15.13 12.49 -2.18
N TRP A 86 14.12 11.82 -2.74
CA TRP A 86 13.01 12.45 -3.43
C TRP A 86 11.67 12.04 -2.81
N ALA A 87 10.83 13.02 -2.47
CA ALA A 87 9.46 12.78 -2.07
C ALA A 87 8.56 12.84 -3.32
N ASP A 88 7.83 11.76 -3.60
CA ASP A 88 6.86 11.73 -4.69
C ASP A 88 5.60 12.54 -4.34
N ARG A 89 5.23 13.43 -5.26
CA ARG A 89 4.05 14.29 -5.24
C ARG A 89 2.85 13.55 -5.81
N TYR A 90 1.77 13.49 -5.06
CA TYR A 90 0.50 12.93 -5.50
C TYR A 90 -0.66 13.64 -4.82
N GLY A 91 -1.83 13.57 -5.46
CA GLY A 91 -3.05 14.21 -5.02
C GLY A 91 -3.73 13.52 -3.85
N SER A 92 -4.74 14.20 -3.33
CA SER A 92 -5.72 13.66 -2.40
C SER A 92 -6.98 14.50 -2.50
N ARG A 93 -8.13 13.85 -2.35
CA ARG A 93 -9.44 14.51 -2.34
C ARG A 93 -9.88 15.00 -0.96
N HIS A 94 -9.12 14.70 0.09
CA HIS A 94 -9.49 15.05 1.46
C HIS A 94 -9.08 16.49 1.78
N GLU A 95 -9.94 17.20 2.51
CA GLU A 95 -9.73 18.62 2.89
C GLU A 95 -8.50 18.83 3.77
N VAL A 96 -8.07 17.79 4.48
CA VAL A 96 -6.82 17.74 5.23
C VAL A 96 -5.93 16.68 4.59
N CYS A 97 -4.92 17.12 3.85
CA CYS A 97 -4.01 16.20 3.17
C CYS A 97 -2.62 16.77 2.94
N ASN A 98 -1.66 15.86 2.93
CA ASN A 98 -0.29 16.10 2.46
C ASN A 98 -0.24 16.19 0.92
N GLY A 99 0.83 16.80 0.40
CA GLY A 99 1.07 16.95 -1.05
C GLY A 99 1.68 15.70 -1.71
N GLY A 100 1.69 14.57 -1.01
CA GLY A 100 2.32 13.32 -1.41
C GLY A 100 3.00 12.63 -0.24
N SER A 101 4.20 12.10 -0.49
CA SER A 101 5.01 11.37 0.49
C SER A 101 5.58 12.27 1.59
N ALA A 102 4.74 12.63 2.57
CA ALA A 102 5.12 13.53 3.67
C ALA A 102 6.22 12.98 4.61
N ARG A 103 6.41 11.65 4.64
CA ARG A 103 7.38 10.96 5.50
C ARG A 103 8.19 9.87 4.80
N CYS A 104 8.27 9.94 3.48
CA CYS A 104 9.01 8.94 2.69
C CYS A 104 10.02 9.60 1.75
N GLY A 105 11.21 9.01 1.66
CA GLY A 105 12.23 9.39 0.70
C GLY A 105 12.51 8.25 -0.27
N PHE A 106 12.35 8.48 -1.56
CA PHE A 106 12.75 7.56 -2.62
C PHE A 106 14.18 7.86 -3.05
N ASP A 107 15.00 6.84 -3.34
CA ASP A 107 16.42 7.03 -3.74
C ASP A 107 16.71 6.64 -5.20
N GLY A 108 15.66 6.41 -6.00
CA GLY A 108 15.76 5.87 -7.35
C GLY A 108 15.59 4.36 -7.42
N THR A 109 15.70 3.64 -6.30
CA THR A 109 15.47 2.19 -6.22
C THR A 109 14.41 1.82 -5.19
N PHE A 110 14.60 2.27 -3.94
CA PHE A 110 13.71 1.95 -2.84
C PHE A 110 13.18 3.23 -2.18
N GLN A 111 12.03 3.09 -1.52
CA GLN A 111 11.44 4.13 -0.69
C GLN A 111 11.75 3.83 0.79
N VAL A 112 12.27 4.81 1.52
CA VAL A 112 12.50 4.77 2.96
C VAL A 112 11.34 5.50 3.64
N LYS A 113 10.49 4.77 4.35
CA LYS A 113 9.37 5.31 5.14
C LYS A 113 9.83 5.59 6.57
N GLY A 114 9.42 6.74 7.12
CA GLY A 114 9.83 7.21 8.45
C GLY A 114 11.11 8.06 8.44
N ILE A 115 11.50 8.62 7.28
CA ILE A 115 12.76 9.36 7.11
C ILE A 115 12.77 10.75 7.78
N GLY A 116 11.62 11.22 8.26
CA GLY A 116 11.41 12.56 8.80
C GLY A 116 10.38 13.35 8.00
N VAL A 117 10.21 14.62 8.37
CA VAL A 117 9.22 15.53 7.78
C VAL A 117 9.73 16.08 6.45
N THR A 118 9.16 15.63 5.35
CA THR A 118 9.56 16.04 3.98
C THR A 118 8.91 17.37 3.56
N PRO A 119 9.32 17.97 2.43
CA PRO A 119 8.65 19.14 1.84
C PRO A 119 7.15 18.98 1.55
N LEU A 120 6.63 17.74 1.53
CA LEU A 120 5.24 17.44 1.18
C LEU A 120 4.30 17.33 2.38
N VAL A 121 4.78 17.57 3.61
CA VAL A 121 3.90 17.69 4.77
C VAL A 121 3.04 18.96 4.65
N ALA A 122 1.77 18.87 5.00
CA ALA A 122 0.90 20.04 5.05
C ALA A 122 0.81 20.64 6.46
N GLN A 123 0.70 21.96 6.54
CA GLN A 123 0.59 22.70 7.81
C GLN A 123 -0.68 22.38 8.59
N ASN A 124 -1.74 21.94 7.89
CA ASN A 124 -3.04 21.62 8.49
C ASN A 124 -3.17 20.16 8.95
N MET A 125 -2.09 19.36 8.91
CA MET A 125 -2.10 17.99 9.44
C MET A 125 -2.05 17.96 10.97
N SER A 126 -2.71 16.97 11.58
CA SER A 126 -2.59 16.71 13.02
C SER A 126 -1.14 16.37 13.41
N LYS A 127 -0.80 16.54 14.69
CA LYS A 127 0.52 16.16 15.23
C LYS A 127 0.86 14.68 14.98
N SER A 128 -0.14 13.79 15.11
CA SER A 128 0.00 12.35 14.84
C SER A 128 0.39 12.02 13.40
N HIS A 129 0.11 12.92 12.45
CA HIS A 129 0.37 12.72 11.03
C HIS A 129 1.46 13.64 10.46
N SER A 130 2.14 14.44 11.30
CA SER A 130 3.11 15.45 10.87
C SER A 130 4.51 15.27 11.45
N HIS A 131 4.74 14.36 12.40
CA HIS A 131 6.07 14.17 13.02
C HIS A 131 7.11 13.48 12.10
N GLY A 132 6.68 12.88 10.99
CA GLY A 132 7.60 12.34 9.97
C GLY A 132 8.28 11.00 10.29
N LYS A 133 8.04 10.43 11.48
CA LYS A 133 8.63 9.15 11.91
C LYS A 133 7.66 7.99 11.65
N LEU A 134 8.18 6.77 11.72
CA LEU A 134 7.42 5.52 11.65
C LEU A 134 7.71 4.74 12.94
N PHE A 135 6.69 4.22 13.60
CA PHE A 135 6.91 3.38 14.77
C PHE A 135 7.42 1.99 14.35
N LEU A 136 8.20 1.35 15.23
CA LEU A 136 8.81 0.05 14.93
C LEU A 136 7.75 -1.05 14.77
N ASP A 137 6.68 -1.02 15.56
CA ASP A 137 5.54 -1.93 15.43
C ASP A 137 4.80 -1.74 14.09
N GLU A 138 4.61 -0.50 13.63
CA GLU A 138 4.10 -0.20 12.29
C GLU A 138 5.00 -0.76 11.19
N ALA A 139 6.33 -0.61 11.31
CA ALA A 139 7.29 -1.13 10.33
C ALA A 139 7.27 -2.67 10.25
N ILE A 140 7.13 -3.35 11.39
CA ILE A 140 6.98 -4.81 11.47
C ILE A 140 5.67 -5.25 10.80
N SER A 141 4.56 -4.55 11.09
CA SER A 141 3.26 -4.80 10.48
C SER A 141 3.30 -4.62 8.95
N GLU A 142 3.98 -3.59 8.45
CA GLU A 142 4.17 -3.38 7.01
C GLU A 142 4.96 -4.53 6.35
N ALA A 143 5.96 -5.10 7.03
CA ALA A 143 6.69 -6.26 6.52
C ALA A 143 5.81 -7.52 6.48
N ILE A 144 5.08 -7.81 7.55
CA ILE A 144 4.20 -8.99 7.65
C ILE A 144 3.09 -8.93 6.59
N TRP A 145 2.33 -7.83 6.56
CA TRP A 145 1.23 -7.68 5.61
C TRP A 145 1.72 -7.52 4.17
N GLY A 146 2.90 -6.95 3.99
CA GLY A 146 3.61 -6.94 2.72
C GLY A 146 3.75 -8.35 2.14
N GLU A 147 4.32 -9.28 2.91
CA GLU A 147 4.54 -10.65 2.42
C GLU A 147 3.24 -11.47 2.35
N ILE A 148 2.34 -11.39 3.33
CA ILE A 148 1.03 -12.09 3.27
C ILE A 148 0.28 -11.68 2.00
N CYS A 149 0.16 -10.38 1.74
CA CYS A 149 -0.54 -9.91 0.53
C CYS A 149 0.23 -10.30 -0.74
N HIS A 150 1.56 -10.31 -0.72
CA HIS A 150 2.37 -10.73 -1.86
C HIS A 150 2.13 -12.20 -2.24
N GLN A 151 2.05 -13.09 -1.26
CA GLN A 151 1.86 -14.51 -1.45
C GLN A 151 0.43 -14.86 -1.86
N HIS A 152 -0.56 -14.15 -1.32
CA HIS A 152 -1.96 -14.57 -1.42
C HIS A 152 -2.84 -13.73 -2.35
N LEU A 153 -2.44 -12.52 -2.75
CA LEU A 153 -3.25 -11.66 -3.61
C LEU A 153 -2.77 -11.67 -5.08
N PRO A 154 -3.67 -11.50 -6.06
CA PRO A 154 -3.37 -11.69 -7.48
C PRO A 154 -2.23 -10.84 -8.03
N PHE A 155 -2.08 -9.60 -7.57
CA PHE A 155 -1.00 -8.71 -7.97
C PHE A 155 0.05 -8.54 -6.87
N GLY A 156 -0.18 -9.12 -5.70
CA GLY A 156 0.68 -9.02 -4.54
C GLY A 156 0.59 -7.66 -3.85
N SER A 157 1.71 -7.18 -3.35
CA SER A 157 1.77 -5.99 -2.50
C SER A 157 3.13 -5.29 -2.60
N ILE A 158 3.25 -4.09 -2.03
CA ILE A 158 4.53 -3.43 -1.82
C ILE A 158 5.26 -4.07 -0.65
N ARG A 159 6.42 -4.64 -0.94
CA ARG A 159 7.20 -5.43 0.02
C ARG A 159 8.25 -4.59 0.73
N THR A 160 8.52 -4.96 1.97
CA THR A 160 9.59 -4.37 2.79
C THR A 160 10.88 -5.17 2.60
N LEU A 161 11.95 -4.49 2.18
CA LEU A 161 13.29 -5.02 2.03
C LEU A 161 13.99 -5.17 3.38
N ALA A 162 13.87 -4.15 4.23
CA ALA A 162 14.58 -4.08 5.50
C ALA A 162 13.90 -3.15 6.50
N ILE A 163 14.12 -3.41 7.78
CA ILE A 163 13.72 -2.56 8.89
C ILE A 163 14.97 -2.16 9.67
N ILE A 164 15.23 -0.86 9.75
CA ILE A 164 16.32 -0.28 10.55
C ILE A 164 15.70 0.41 11.76
N LYS A 165 16.01 -0.09 12.95
CA LYS A 165 15.62 0.55 14.21
C LYS A 165 16.48 1.77 14.44
N THR A 166 15.83 2.92 14.62
CA THR A 166 16.54 4.20 14.73
C THR A 166 17.04 4.49 16.14
N ASN A 167 16.60 3.74 17.15
CA ASN A 167 16.81 4.02 18.57
C ASN A 167 16.42 5.46 18.97
N VAL A 168 15.53 6.09 18.20
CA VAL A 168 14.81 7.31 18.57
C VAL A 168 13.46 6.89 19.13
N GLN A 169 12.94 7.65 20.07
CA GLN A 169 11.58 7.48 20.57
C GLN A 169 10.72 8.68 20.18
N GLU A 170 9.44 8.43 19.95
CA GLU A 170 8.43 9.45 19.64
C GLU A 170 7.16 9.21 20.44
N GLY A 171 6.45 10.28 20.79
CA GLY A 171 5.19 10.17 21.51
C GLY A 171 4.08 9.57 20.63
N PHE A 172 3.45 8.50 21.10
CA PHE A 172 2.32 7.88 20.42
C PHE A 172 1.01 8.63 20.72
N SER A 173 0.78 9.71 19.99
CA SER A 173 -0.34 10.63 20.22
C SER A 173 -1.74 10.07 19.92
N TYR A 174 -1.85 8.79 19.52
CA TYR A 174 -3.13 8.08 19.40
C TYR A 174 -3.63 7.52 20.73
N SER A 175 -2.81 7.57 21.78
CA SER A 175 -3.18 7.20 23.14
C SER A 175 -3.12 8.44 24.03
N ASP A 176 -4.09 8.58 24.94
CA ASP A 176 -4.21 9.74 25.84
C ASP A 176 -2.93 10.00 26.64
N ASN A 177 -2.21 8.94 27.02
CA ASN A 177 -0.96 9.03 27.78
C ASN A 177 0.27 9.31 26.92
N CYS A 178 0.12 9.40 25.59
CA CYS A 178 1.17 9.64 24.61
C CYS A 178 2.47 8.85 24.89
N PRO A 179 2.41 7.52 25.06
CA PRO A 179 3.57 6.74 25.45
C PRO A 179 4.67 6.85 24.40
N LYS A 180 5.93 6.93 24.84
CA LYS A 180 7.07 6.94 23.93
C LYS A 180 7.27 5.56 23.33
N LYS A 181 7.22 5.47 21.99
CA LYS A 181 7.45 4.25 21.23
C LYS A 181 8.73 4.35 20.39
N PRO A 182 9.46 3.24 20.19
CA PRO A 182 10.64 3.22 19.33
C PRO A 182 10.27 3.47 17.86
N CYS A 183 11.12 4.22 17.16
CA CYS A 183 10.95 4.53 15.74
C CYS A 183 11.87 3.67 14.84
N ALA A 184 11.45 3.49 13.59
CA ALA A 184 12.17 2.73 12.59
C ALA A 184 12.17 3.43 11.22
N LEU A 185 13.08 3.00 10.35
CA LEU A 185 13.03 3.21 8.92
C LEU A 185 12.61 1.90 8.26
N ALA A 186 11.55 1.93 7.46
CA ALA A 186 11.14 0.79 6.64
C ALA A 186 11.57 1.03 5.19
N ILE A 187 12.46 0.19 4.68
CA ILE A 187 12.94 0.25 3.30
C ILE A 187 12.03 -0.64 2.48
N ARG A 188 11.29 -0.09 1.54
CA ARG A 188 10.26 -0.81 0.77
C ARG A 188 10.30 -0.49 -0.72
N GLU A 189 9.69 -1.34 -1.53
CA GLU A 189 9.54 -1.07 -2.97
C GLU A 189 8.77 0.25 -3.20
N PHE A 190 9.06 0.93 -4.31
CA PHE A 190 8.29 2.11 -4.74
C PHE A 190 7.03 1.70 -5.52
N SER A 191 5.97 2.51 -5.42
CA SER A 191 4.71 2.28 -6.13
C SER A 191 4.14 3.56 -6.71
N ILE A 192 3.74 3.51 -7.98
CA ILE A 192 2.94 4.56 -8.59
C ILE A 192 1.48 4.27 -8.26
N ARG A 193 0.82 5.27 -7.68
CA ARG A 193 -0.58 5.24 -7.22
C ARG A 193 -1.50 6.00 -8.19
N PRO A 194 -2.81 5.67 -8.27
CA PRO A 194 -3.80 6.50 -8.95
C PRO A 194 -3.75 7.98 -8.54
N ALA A 195 -3.46 8.27 -7.27
CA ALA A 195 -3.31 9.63 -6.75
C ALA A 195 -2.25 10.48 -7.48
N HIS A 196 -1.24 9.89 -8.15
CA HIS A 196 -0.27 10.68 -8.93
C HIS A 196 -0.93 11.42 -10.10
N PHE A 197 -2.08 10.96 -10.55
CA PHE A 197 -2.84 11.55 -11.65
C PHE A 197 -4.00 12.44 -11.14
N GLU A 198 -4.04 12.72 -9.84
CA GLU A 198 -5.03 13.59 -9.19
C GLU A 198 -4.36 14.87 -8.68
N ARG A 199 -5.14 15.95 -8.60
CA ARG A 199 -4.70 17.22 -7.98
C ARG A 199 -4.61 17.11 -6.46
N ALA A 200 -3.69 17.84 -5.85
CA ALA A 200 -3.55 18.02 -4.40
C ALA A 200 -4.19 19.36 -3.97
N THR A 201 -5.48 19.54 -4.25
CA THR A 201 -6.15 20.86 -4.13
C THR A 201 -6.08 21.48 -2.74
N PHE A 202 -6.09 20.64 -1.70
CA PHE A 202 -6.08 21.06 -0.29
C PHE A 202 -4.71 20.93 0.38
N PHE A 203 -3.65 20.70 -0.41
CA PHE A 203 -2.30 20.71 0.11
C PHE A 203 -1.88 22.14 0.46
N TRP A 204 -1.50 22.33 1.72
CA TRP A 204 -0.99 23.60 2.27
C TRP A 204 0.45 23.43 2.74
N PRO A 205 1.45 23.58 1.84
CA PRO A 205 2.87 23.45 2.19
C PRO A 205 3.30 24.56 3.14
N PHE A 206 4.45 24.36 3.81
CA PHE A 206 5.18 25.45 4.45
C PHE A 206 5.60 26.54 3.43
N PRO A 207 5.77 27.81 3.86
CA PRO A 207 6.05 28.94 2.94
C PRO A 207 7.19 28.71 1.96
N GLU A 208 8.29 28.08 2.41
CA GLU A 208 9.46 27.76 1.59
C GLU A 208 9.17 26.74 0.47
N TYR A 209 8.07 25.98 0.55
CA TYR A 209 7.66 24.96 -0.41
C TYR A 209 6.38 25.32 -1.17
N ILE A 210 5.97 26.60 -1.18
CA ILE A 210 4.71 27.03 -1.80
C ILE A 210 4.61 26.72 -3.31
N SER A 211 5.74 26.68 -4.01
CA SER A 211 5.82 26.28 -5.43
C SER A 211 5.24 24.89 -5.68
N LEU A 212 5.42 23.95 -4.72
CA LEU A 212 4.89 22.59 -4.83
C LEU A 212 3.36 22.54 -4.91
N ARG A 213 2.67 23.58 -4.41
CA ARG A 213 1.23 23.75 -4.58
C ARG A 213 0.88 24.48 -5.87
N ASN A 214 1.61 25.54 -6.18
CA ASN A 214 1.35 26.37 -7.37
C ASN A 214 1.49 25.57 -8.66
N ASP A 215 2.49 24.69 -8.73
CA ASP A 215 2.83 23.91 -9.93
C ASP A 215 2.02 22.59 -10.02
N ASP A 216 1.07 22.36 -9.11
CA ASP A 216 0.33 21.08 -9.05
C ASP A 216 -0.53 20.82 -10.31
N THR A 217 -0.98 21.88 -10.97
CA THR A 217 -1.69 21.76 -12.25
C THR A 217 -0.79 21.15 -13.33
N ASP A 218 0.42 21.69 -13.47
CA ASP A 218 1.36 21.28 -14.52
C ASP A 218 1.91 19.89 -14.21
N ARG A 219 2.15 19.58 -12.93
CA ARG A 219 2.47 18.24 -12.48
C ARG A 219 1.43 17.22 -12.95
N VAL A 220 0.13 17.48 -12.74
CA VAL A 220 -0.92 16.53 -13.15
C VAL A 220 -0.98 16.37 -14.67
N LYS A 221 -0.90 17.45 -15.43
CA LYS A 221 -0.87 17.40 -16.90
C LYS A 221 0.28 16.52 -17.40
N GLU A 222 1.49 16.73 -16.86
CA GLU A 222 2.65 15.92 -17.22
C GLU A 222 2.50 14.46 -16.77
N CYS A 223 2.02 14.20 -15.56
CA CYS A 223 1.78 12.84 -15.07
C CYS A 223 0.86 12.06 -16.02
N ILE A 224 -0.24 12.66 -16.47
CA ILE A 224 -1.22 12.00 -17.36
C ILE A 224 -0.57 11.51 -18.65
N ASN A 225 0.38 12.26 -19.21
CA ASN A 225 1.13 11.85 -20.40
C ASN A 225 1.96 10.57 -20.17
N TYR A 226 2.35 10.28 -18.93
CA TYR A 226 3.12 9.10 -18.56
C TYR A 226 2.24 7.88 -18.25
N LEU A 227 0.91 8.01 -18.20
CA LEU A 227 0.00 6.93 -17.78
C LEU A 227 0.24 5.58 -18.51
N PRO A 228 0.44 5.53 -19.86
CA PRO A 228 0.75 4.27 -20.54
C PRO A 228 2.07 3.64 -20.08
N ARG A 229 3.10 4.47 -19.82
CA ARG A 229 4.40 4.04 -19.30
C ARG A 229 4.29 3.52 -17.88
N SER A 230 3.61 4.27 -17.01
CA SER A 230 3.42 3.90 -15.61
C SER A 230 2.68 2.55 -15.48
N LEU A 231 1.74 2.25 -16.38
CA LEU A 231 1.01 0.99 -16.41
C LEU A 231 1.77 -0.18 -17.07
N GLY A 232 2.93 0.09 -17.68
CA GLY A 232 3.73 -0.88 -18.44
C GLY A 232 3.08 -1.29 -19.78
N LEU A 233 2.28 -0.42 -20.38
CA LEU A 233 1.54 -0.71 -21.63
C LEU A 233 2.26 -0.20 -22.88
N SER A 234 2.96 0.93 -22.78
CA SER A 234 3.74 1.51 -23.88
C SER A 234 4.88 2.37 -23.33
N ASN A 235 5.96 2.53 -24.11
CA ASN A 235 7.02 3.50 -23.83
C ASN A 235 6.72 4.90 -24.42
N SER A 236 5.63 5.06 -25.17
CA SER A 236 5.17 6.36 -25.67
C SER A 236 4.43 7.16 -24.61
N ILE A 237 4.34 8.48 -24.83
CA ILE A 237 3.38 9.30 -24.10
C ILE A 237 1.96 8.98 -24.55
N LEU A 238 0.98 9.29 -23.71
CA LEU A 238 -0.42 9.20 -24.03
C LEU A 238 -0.74 10.01 -25.31
N SER A 239 -1.40 9.37 -26.27
CA SER A 239 -1.56 9.93 -27.63
C SER A 239 -3.00 10.01 -28.11
N SER A 240 -3.94 9.29 -27.50
CA SER A 240 -5.33 9.26 -27.95
C SER A 240 -6.32 8.91 -26.86
N LYS A 241 -7.59 9.29 -27.06
CA LYS A 241 -8.73 8.89 -26.24
C LYS A 241 -8.84 7.37 -26.07
N LYS A 242 -8.64 6.62 -27.16
CA LYS A 242 -8.73 5.14 -27.17
C LYS A 242 -7.68 4.52 -26.26
N GLU A 243 -6.45 5.03 -26.32
CA GLU A 243 -5.36 4.60 -25.45
C GLU A 243 -5.65 4.96 -23.98
N LEU A 244 -6.15 6.17 -23.72
CA LEU A 244 -6.56 6.60 -22.38
C LEU A 244 -7.62 5.66 -21.79
N PHE A 245 -8.70 5.40 -22.54
CA PHE A 245 -9.75 4.48 -22.11
C PHE A 245 -9.20 3.07 -21.82
N TYR A 246 -8.30 2.56 -22.66
CA TYR A 246 -7.67 1.27 -22.44
C TYR A 246 -6.80 1.25 -21.17
N CYS A 247 -6.01 2.29 -20.93
CA CYS A 247 -5.20 2.44 -19.71
C CYS A 247 -6.09 2.42 -18.45
N LEU A 248 -7.14 3.24 -18.42
CA LEU A 248 -8.08 3.30 -17.30
C LEU A 248 -8.84 1.99 -17.12
N LYS A 249 -9.21 1.30 -18.22
CA LYS A 249 -9.83 -0.02 -18.15
C LYS A 249 -8.88 -1.03 -17.50
N LYS A 250 -7.60 -1.05 -17.86
CA LYS A 250 -6.62 -1.94 -17.21
C LYS A 250 -6.45 -1.64 -15.73
N LEU A 251 -6.41 -0.36 -15.37
CA LEU A 251 -6.35 0.08 -13.98
C LEU A 251 -7.53 -0.47 -13.16
N VAL A 252 -8.77 -0.25 -13.61
CA VAL A 252 -9.95 -0.69 -12.84
C VAL A 252 -10.05 -2.21 -12.72
N LEU A 253 -9.68 -2.95 -13.77
CA LEU A 253 -9.72 -4.41 -13.72
C LEU A 253 -8.71 -4.98 -12.72
N ARG A 254 -7.50 -4.40 -12.65
CA ARG A 254 -6.48 -4.80 -11.66
C ARG A 254 -6.96 -4.50 -10.24
N ILE A 255 -7.47 -3.30 -9.99
CA ILE A 255 -7.99 -2.89 -8.68
C ILE A 255 -9.16 -3.80 -8.26
N ALA A 256 -10.14 -4.01 -9.14
CA ALA A 256 -11.29 -4.86 -8.86
C ALA A 256 -10.88 -6.28 -8.47
N LYS A 257 -9.99 -6.91 -9.25
CA LYS A 257 -9.52 -8.27 -8.97
C LYS A 257 -8.72 -8.36 -7.67
N GLN A 258 -7.85 -7.40 -7.38
CA GLN A 258 -7.10 -7.38 -6.11
C GLN A 258 -8.06 -7.33 -4.90
N ILE A 259 -9.02 -6.41 -4.95
CA ILE A 259 -9.97 -6.18 -3.85
C ILE A 259 -10.87 -7.39 -3.65
N ALA A 260 -11.43 -7.94 -4.73
CA ALA A 260 -12.24 -9.15 -4.69
C ALA A 260 -11.57 -10.29 -3.92
N TYR A 261 -10.32 -10.57 -4.25
CA TYR A 261 -9.54 -11.63 -3.60
C TYR A 261 -9.29 -11.33 -2.11
N SER A 262 -8.96 -10.08 -1.78
CA SER A 262 -8.74 -9.67 -0.39
C SER A 262 -9.98 -9.88 0.50
N ARG A 263 -11.18 -9.52 0.02
CA ARG A 263 -12.45 -9.72 0.73
C ARG A 263 -12.76 -11.19 0.96
N VAL A 264 -12.66 -11.99 -0.10
CA VAL A 264 -12.99 -13.42 -0.06
C VAL A 264 -12.01 -14.20 0.82
N LYS A 265 -10.71 -13.90 0.72
CA LYS A 265 -9.68 -14.51 1.58
C LYS A 265 -9.78 -14.05 3.04
N GLY A 266 -10.47 -12.94 3.28
CA GLY A 266 -10.71 -12.42 4.63
C GLY A 266 -9.60 -11.53 5.15
N ILE A 267 -8.86 -10.85 4.27
CA ILE A 267 -7.82 -9.85 4.61
C ILE A 267 -8.08 -8.52 3.89
N PRO A 268 -9.26 -7.90 4.09
CA PRO A 268 -9.58 -6.60 3.52
C PRO A 268 -8.62 -5.51 4.03
N HIS A 269 -8.16 -4.64 3.14
CA HIS A 269 -7.18 -3.59 3.46
C HIS A 269 -7.66 -2.58 4.51
N GLY A 270 -8.96 -2.30 4.56
CA GLY A 270 -9.53 -1.39 5.56
C GLY A 270 -9.33 0.11 5.31
N SER A 271 -8.61 0.54 4.26
CA SER A 271 -8.51 1.97 3.89
C SER A 271 -8.04 2.15 2.44
N LEU A 272 -8.89 1.74 1.48
CA LEU A 272 -8.56 1.81 0.05
C LEU A 272 -8.96 3.15 -0.57
N THR A 273 -8.01 4.07 -0.57
CA THR A 273 -8.07 5.34 -1.29
C THR A 273 -7.22 5.28 -2.56
N SER A 274 -7.30 6.32 -3.41
CA SER A 274 -6.44 6.48 -4.58
C SER A 274 -4.94 6.53 -4.26
N SER A 275 -4.55 6.72 -2.98
CA SER A 275 -3.16 6.75 -2.52
C SER A 275 -2.66 5.44 -1.90
N ASN A 276 -3.56 4.52 -1.52
CA ASN A 276 -3.20 3.29 -0.78
C ASN A 276 -3.28 2.03 -1.67
N ILE A 277 -3.26 2.22 -2.99
CA ILE A 277 -3.18 1.16 -3.99
C ILE A 277 -2.29 1.59 -5.14
N GLY A 278 -1.49 0.67 -5.68
CA GLY A 278 -0.70 0.89 -6.89
C GLY A 278 -1.57 0.82 -8.14
N ILE A 279 -1.16 1.50 -9.21
CA ILE A 279 -1.81 1.39 -10.53
C ILE A 279 -1.63 -0.01 -11.16
N ASP A 280 -0.70 -0.78 -10.63
CA ASP A 280 -0.48 -2.19 -10.94
C ASP A 280 -1.38 -3.13 -10.12
N GLY A 281 -2.19 -2.59 -9.20
CA GLY A 281 -3.08 -3.34 -8.32
C GLY A 281 -2.47 -3.76 -7.00
N ARG A 282 -1.17 -3.52 -6.74
CA ARG A 282 -0.54 -3.90 -5.46
C ARG A 282 -1.03 -3.02 -4.31
N PHE A 283 -1.30 -3.64 -3.17
CA PHE A 283 -1.61 -2.91 -1.94
C PHE A 283 -0.37 -2.31 -1.27
N LEU A 284 -0.57 -1.24 -0.52
CA LEU A 284 0.46 -0.56 0.27
C LEU A 284 -0.17 0.26 1.41
N ASP A 285 0.63 0.59 2.42
CA ASP A 285 0.19 1.32 3.61
C ASP A 285 -0.79 0.50 4.46
N PHE A 286 -0.25 -0.58 5.02
CA PHE A 286 -0.96 -1.63 5.77
C PHE A 286 -1.37 -1.24 7.20
N GLY A 287 -1.57 0.06 7.48
CA GLY A 287 -1.91 0.51 8.84
C GLY A 287 -3.26 0.02 9.35
N THR A 288 -4.21 -0.24 8.44
CA THR A 288 -5.60 -0.62 8.77
C THR A 288 -5.96 -2.05 8.38
N ILE A 289 -5.13 -2.76 7.63
CA ILE A 289 -5.46 -4.12 7.18
C ILE A 289 -5.55 -5.05 8.38
N THR A 290 -6.47 -6.01 8.34
CA THR A 290 -6.61 -7.04 9.36
C THR A 290 -7.42 -8.21 8.80
N ALA A 291 -7.21 -9.41 9.35
CA ALA A 291 -8.09 -10.52 9.08
C ALA A 291 -9.52 -10.25 9.58
N VAL A 292 -10.51 -10.86 8.91
CA VAL A 292 -11.91 -10.91 9.32
C VAL A 292 -12.40 -12.37 9.31
N PRO A 293 -13.21 -12.79 10.30
CA PRO A 293 -13.49 -14.20 10.51
C PRO A 293 -14.46 -14.81 9.49
N ASP A 294 -15.32 -14.00 8.88
CA ASP A 294 -16.37 -14.44 7.97
C ASP A 294 -16.76 -13.36 6.93
N PHE A 295 -17.90 -13.53 6.26
CA PHE A 295 -18.43 -12.57 5.29
C PHE A 295 -19.27 -11.45 5.95
N GLY A 296 -19.05 -11.17 7.23
CA GLY A 296 -19.57 -9.98 7.88
C GLY A 296 -19.09 -8.68 7.22
N ASN A 297 -19.90 -7.62 7.32
CA ASN A 297 -19.57 -6.31 6.77
C ASN A 297 -18.86 -5.45 7.82
N TYR A 298 -17.59 -5.76 8.05
CA TYR A 298 -16.80 -5.15 9.13
C TYR A 298 -16.36 -3.72 8.80
N VAL A 299 -16.55 -2.81 9.74
CA VAL A 299 -15.91 -1.49 9.74
C VAL A 299 -14.53 -1.64 10.33
N ILE A 300 -13.50 -1.37 9.54
CA ILE A 300 -12.10 -1.60 9.91
C ILE A 300 -11.38 -0.29 10.24
N ALA A 301 -11.73 0.78 9.52
CA ALA A 301 -11.29 2.12 9.81
C ALA A 301 -12.45 3.10 9.65
N ASP A 302 -12.41 4.18 10.42
CA ASP A 302 -13.43 5.21 10.37
C ASP A 302 -13.35 6.01 9.06
N GLY A 303 -14.49 6.50 8.60
CA GLY A 303 -14.59 7.33 7.40
C GLY A 303 -14.42 6.57 6.08
N VAL A 304 -14.20 5.26 6.12
CA VAL A 304 -14.22 4.39 4.93
C VAL A 304 -15.39 3.41 4.96
N GLY A 305 -15.73 2.83 3.80
CA GLY A 305 -16.74 1.79 3.73
C GLY A 305 -16.29 0.51 4.45
N ALA A 306 -17.25 -0.29 4.89
CA ALA A 306 -17.03 -1.61 5.46
C ALA A 306 -16.68 -2.63 4.36
N VAL A 307 -16.22 -3.82 4.74
CA VAL A 307 -15.67 -4.85 3.81
C VAL A 307 -16.46 -5.07 2.53
N TRP A 308 -17.79 -5.04 2.59
CA TRP A 308 -18.67 -5.31 1.45
C TRP A 308 -19.33 -4.06 0.85
N ASP A 309 -19.05 -2.86 1.38
CA ASP A 309 -19.56 -1.58 0.87
C ASP A 309 -18.49 -0.49 0.59
N ASP A 310 -17.22 -0.76 0.89
CA ASP A 310 -16.01 -0.04 0.45
C ASP A 310 -15.99 0.30 -1.06
N HIS A 311 -16.59 -0.54 -1.90
CA HIS A 311 -16.70 -0.30 -3.35
C HIS A 311 -17.48 0.99 -3.68
N LEU A 312 -18.38 1.43 -2.81
CA LEU A 312 -19.11 2.69 -2.98
C LEU A 312 -18.15 3.88 -2.90
N LEU A 313 -17.24 3.87 -1.93
CA LEU A 313 -16.21 4.89 -1.81
C LEU A 313 -15.21 4.80 -2.97
N ILE A 314 -14.88 3.58 -3.39
CA ILE A 314 -13.95 3.34 -4.50
C ILE A 314 -14.49 3.85 -5.82
N THR A 315 -15.74 3.54 -6.15
CA THR A 315 -16.38 4.07 -7.36
C THR A 315 -16.46 5.59 -7.34
N GLN A 316 -16.66 6.21 -6.17
CA GLN A 316 -16.65 7.67 -6.04
C GLN A 316 -15.28 8.26 -6.36
N TRP A 317 -14.19 7.74 -5.79
CA TRP A 317 -12.87 8.27 -6.10
C TRP A 317 -12.41 7.91 -7.51
N LEU A 318 -12.79 6.76 -8.07
CA LEU A 318 -12.53 6.44 -9.48
C LEU A 318 -13.21 7.42 -10.44
N LYS A 319 -14.47 7.80 -10.18
CA LYS A 319 -15.16 8.82 -10.97
C LYS A 319 -14.41 10.15 -10.93
N ASN A 320 -13.97 10.56 -9.74
CA ASN A 320 -13.20 11.79 -9.57
C ASN A 320 -11.84 11.72 -10.27
N LEU A 321 -11.14 10.59 -10.19
CA LEU A 321 -9.90 10.33 -10.90
C LEU A 321 -10.09 10.49 -12.41
N PHE A 322 -11.09 9.84 -12.99
CA PHE A 322 -11.32 9.89 -14.45
C PHE A 322 -11.72 11.28 -14.91
N PHE A 323 -12.53 11.99 -14.12
CA PHE A 323 -12.85 13.39 -14.38
C PHE A 323 -11.60 14.28 -14.30
N ASN A 324 -10.71 14.04 -13.32
CA ASN A 324 -9.45 14.78 -13.21
C ASN A 324 -8.54 14.53 -14.41
N ILE A 325 -8.37 13.26 -14.78
CA ILE A 325 -7.54 12.86 -15.91
C ILE A 325 -8.09 13.43 -17.22
N GLU A 326 -9.40 13.36 -17.46
CA GLU A 326 -10.02 13.96 -18.65
C GLU A 326 -9.77 15.47 -18.69
N LYS A 327 -10.08 16.19 -17.59
CA LYS A 327 -9.95 17.64 -17.49
C LYS A 327 -8.52 18.16 -17.73
N TYR A 328 -7.51 17.41 -17.30
CA TYR A 328 -6.11 17.81 -17.41
C TYR A 328 -5.35 17.06 -18.51
N SER A 329 -6.02 16.19 -19.29
CA SER A 329 -5.41 15.61 -20.47
C SER A 329 -5.27 16.67 -21.57
N CYS A 330 -4.18 16.58 -22.35
CA CYS A 330 -3.96 17.44 -23.52
C CYS A 330 -4.41 16.77 -24.82
N LEU A 331 -5.37 15.85 -24.75
CA LEU A 331 -5.90 15.14 -25.91
C LEU A 331 -6.93 16.00 -26.63
N ASP A 332 -6.98 15.90 -27.97
CA ASP A 332 -7.99 16.60 -28.77
C ASP A 332 -9.41 16.04 -28.53
N ASP A 333 -9.49 14.73 -28.25
CA ASP A 333 -10.73 14.02 -27.95
C ASP A 333 -10.79 13.59 -26.47
N ASN A 334 -11.85 14.00 -25.79
CA ASN A 334 -12.05 13.72 -24.37
C ASN A 334 -12.92 12.49 -24.10
N LEU A 335 -12.76 11.91 -22.91
CA LEU A 335 -13.66 10.88 -22.40
C LEU A 335 -15.06 11.46 -22.21
N SER A 336 -16.06 10.79 -22.76
CA SER A 336 -17.46 11.14 -22.53
C SER A 336 -17.92 10.64 -21.16
N ARG A 337 -19.05 11.16 -20.67
CA ARG A 337 -19.72 10.60 -19.48
C ARG A 337 -20.06 9.12 -19.65
N ASN A 338 -20.41 8.69 -20.86
CA ASN A 338 -20.68 7.28 -21.15
C ASN A 338 -19.42 6.41 -21.02
N ASP A 339 -18.27 6.93 -21.45
CA ASP A 339 -16.98 6.25 -21.27
C ASP A 339 -16.66 6.07 -19.78
N ILE A 340 -16.83 7.13 -18.98
CA ILE A 340 -16.63 7.08 -17.53
C ILE A 340 -17.58 6.07 -16.87
N ASN A 341 -18.87 6.08 -17.20
CA ASN A 341 -19.82 5.10 -16.69
C ASN A 341 -19.44 3.67 -17.07
N THR A 342 -19.01 3.45 -18.31
CA THR A 342 -18.54 2.14 -18.78
C THR A 342 -17.31 1.66 -17.99
N LEU A 343 -16.37 2.55 -17.64
CA LEU A 343 -15.22 2.21 -16.80
C LEU A 343 -15.65 1.82 -15.38
N ILE A 344 -16.64 2.50 -14.81
CA ILE A 344 -17.20 2.15 -13.50
C ILE A 344 -17.95 0.82 -13.54
N ASP A 345 -18.72 0.57 -14.59
CA ASP A 345 -19.40 -0.72 -14.77
C ASP A 345 -18.39 -1.85 -14.94
N ASN A 346 -17.28 -1.62 -15.66
CA ASN A 346 -16.18 -2.58 -15.75
C ASN A 346 -15.60 -2.88 -14.35
N PHE A 347 -15.40 -1.88 -13.49
CA PHE A 347 -14.94 -2.09 -12.12
C PHE A 347 -15.90 -2.96 -11.31
N ILE A 348 -17.19 -2.60 -11.27
CA ILE A 348 -18.20 -3.29 -10.46
C ILE A 348 -18.41 -4.74 -10.95
N ASN A 349 -18.51 -4.92 -12.27
CA ASN A 349 -18.70 -6.24 -12.86
C ASN A 349 -17.49 -7.14 -12.62
N GLU A 350 -16.27 -6.61 -12.80
CA GLU A 350 -15.05 -7.37 -12.54
C GLU A 350 -14.92 -7.72 -11.05
N LEU A 351 -15.23 -6.79 -10.14
CA LEU A 351 -15.17 -7.02 -8.70
C LEU A 351 -16.09 -8.18 -8.31
N ASN A 352 -17.36 -8.13 -8.73
CA ASN A 352 -18.33 -9.17 -8.44
C ASN A 352 -17.94 -10.52 -9.06
N ASN A 353 -17.44 -10.51 -10.31
CA ASN A 353 -17.00 -11.72 -11.00
C ASN A 353 -15.79 -12.37 -10.31
N GLN A 354 -14.79 -11.56 -9.95
CA GLN A 354 -13.57 -12.04 -9.29
C GLN A 354 -13.83 -12.50 -7.85
N GLU A 355 -14.80 -11.92 -7.14
CA GLU A 355 -15.23 -12.45 -5.83
C GLU A 355 -15.80 -13.87 -5.97
N ASN A 356 -16.65 -14.09 -6.98
CA ASN A 356 -17.22 -15.42 -7.24
C ASN A 356 -16.11 -16.41 -7.64
N TYR A 357 -15.16 -15.97 -8.46
CA TYR A 357 -14.02 -16.78 -8.87
C TYR A 357 -13.12 -17.15 -7.68
N ALA A 358 -12.79 -16.19 -6.82
CA ALA A 358 -12.02 -16.41 -5.60
C ALA A 358 -12.73 -17.38 -4.64
N ILE A 359 -14.06 -17.29 -4.50
CA ILE A 359 -14.82 -18.26 -3.68
C ILE A 359 -14.66 -19.67 -4.22
N LEU A 360 -14.77 -19.86 -5.55
CA LEU A 360 -14.54 -21.16 -6.15
C LEU A 360 -13.11 -21.67 -5.89
N GLU A 361 -12.10 -20.79 -5.85
CA GLU A 361 -10.71 -21.17 -5.55
C GLU A 361 -10.51 -21.57 -4.09
N GLU A 362 -11.11 -20.83 -3.15
CA GLU A 362 -11.06 -21.15 -1.72
C GLU A 362 -11.86 -22.42 -1.38
N LEU A 363 -12.87 -22.75 -2.17
CA LEU A 363 -13.61 -24.03 -2.10
C LEU A 363 -12.96 -25.16 -2.93
N ASP A 364 -11.83 -24.89 -3.60
CA ASP A 364 -11.11 -25.82 -4.47
C ASP A 364 -11.97 -26.50 -5.56
N VAL A 365 -12.93 -25.75 -6.10
CA VAL A 365 -13.78 -26.21 -7.22
C VAL A 365 -12.95 -26.20 -8.50
N LYS A 366 -12.68 -27.37 -9.11
CA LYS A 366 -11.82 -27.47 -10.30
C LYS A 366 -12.41 -26.84 -11.56
N ASN A 367 -13.72 -26.99 -11.77
CA ASN A 367 -14.41 -26.42 -12.93
C ASN A 367 -14.91 -24.99 -12.63
N LYS A 368 -14.40 -23.97 -13.33
CA LYS A 368 -14.80 -22.56 -13.19
C LYS A 368 -15.80 -22.14 -14.27
N SER A 369 -16.77 -23.00 -14.58
CA SER A 369 -17.82 -22.70 -15.56
C SER A 369 -18.70 -21.52 -15.13
N ARG A 370 -19.43 -20.94 -16.09
CA ARG A 370 -20.40 -19.87 -15.83
C ARG A 370 -21.43 -20.28 -14.77
N ASP A 371 -21.93 -21.51 -14.83
CA ASP A 371 -22.90 -22.02 -13.85
C ASP A 371 -22.31 -22.07 -12.45
N ASN A 372 -21.07 -22.55 -12.30
CA ASN A 372 -20.40 -22.58 -11.00
C ASN A 372 -20.12 -21.18 -10.46
N LEU A 373 -19.82 -20.19 -11.33
CA LEU A 373 -19.69 -18.79 -10.93
C LEU A 373 -21.02 -18.21 -10.43
N ILE A 374 -22.14 -18.57 -11.05
CA ILE A 374 -23.49 -18.19 -10.59
C ILE A 374 -23.75 -18.79 -9.21
N LEU A 375 -23.45 -20.08 -9.02
CA LEU A 375 -23.60 -20.76 -7.72
C LEU A 375 -22.72 -20.12 -6.64
N ALA A 376 -21.47 -19.78 -6.94
CA ALA A 376 -20.60 -19.05 -6.01
C ALA A 376 -21.18 -17.68 -5.64
N GLY A 377 -21.74 -16.96 -6.61
CA GLY A 377 -22.42 -15.69 -6.37
C GLY A 377 -23.66 -15.84 -5.48
N ASP A 378 -24.43 -16.92 -5.65
CA ASP A 378 -25.53 -17.27 -4.74
C ASP A 378 -25.04 -17.51 -3.32
N ILE A 379 -24.02 -18.35 -3.15
CA ILE A 379 -23.43 -18.66 -1.84
C ILE A 379 -22.94 -17.38 -1.16
N LYS A 380 -22.22 -16.53 -1.89
CA LYS A 380 -21.76 -15.22 -1.43
C LYS A 380 -22.91 -14.38 -0.88
N ARG A 381 -24.00 -14.22 -1.65
CA ARG A 381 -25.17 -13.42 -1.24
C ARG A 381 -25.85 -13.94 0.02
N ASN A 382 -25.80 -15.25 0.29
CA ASN A 382 -26.36 -15.84 1.50
C ASN A 382 -25.48 -15.60 2.74
N LEU A 383 -24.18 -15.32 2.54
CA LEU A 383 -23.21 -15.17 3.63
C LEU A 383 -22.89 -13.70 3.95
N ILE A 384 -23.04 -12.79 3.00
CA ILE A 384 -22.78 -11.36 3.22
C ILE A 384 -23.82 -10.77 4.18
N SER A 385 -23.34 -10.15 5.25
CA SER A 385 -24.17 -9.26 6.07
C SER A 385 -24.34 -7.91 5.38
N ARG A 386 -25.56 -7.34 5.41
CA ARG A 386 -25.79 -5.95 4.98
C ARG A 386 -25.51 -4.93 6.09
N HIS A 387 -25.55 -5.37 7.35
CA HIS A 387 -25.32 -4.50 8.49
C HIS A 387 -23.84 -4.35 8.75
N ARG A 388 -23.41 -3.09 8.87
CA ARG A 388 -22.06 -2.74 9.32
C ARG A 388 -21.87 -3.17 10.77
N ILE A 389 -20.79 -3.87 11.05
CA ILE A 389 -20.48 -4.40 12.38
C ILE A 389 -19.02 -4.13 12.75
N ASN A 390 -18.72 -4.11 14.05
CA ASN A 390 -17.36 -4.11 14.54
C ASN A 390 -16.75 -5.50 14.48
N ILE A 391 -15.43 -5.58 14.38
CA ILE A 391 -14.71 -6.85 14.42
C ILE A 391 -14.87 -7.48 15.80
N GLY A 392 -15.26 -8.75 15.83
CA GLY A 392 -15.42 -9.55 17.05
C GLY A 392 -15.73 -11.01 16.69
N ASN A 393 -15.76 -11.88 17.70
CA ASN A 393 -16.14 -13.30 17.58
C ASN A 393 -15.42 -14.05 16.43
N PHE A 394 -14.09 -14.19 16.54
CA PHE A 394 -13.32 -14.96 15.58
C PHE A 394 -13.61 -16.47 15.68
N CYS A 395 -14.48 -16.97 14.81
CA CYS A 395 -14.70 -18.41 14.63
C CYS A 395 -14.66 -18.78 13.14
N ALA A 396 -13.44 -18.91 12.61
CA ALA A 396 -13.24 -19.25 11.19
C ALA A 396 -13.79 -20.64 10.83
N GLU A 397 -13.81 -21.59 11.77
CA GLU A 397 -14.33 -22.94 11.54
C GLU A 397 -15.86 -22.98 11.39
N ASP A 398 -16.58 -22.13 12.12
CA ASP A 398 -18.03 -21.97 11.92
C ASP A 398 -18.32 -21.41 10.52
N PHE A 399 -17.54 -20.43 10.09
CA PHE A 399 -17.66 -19.88 8.73
C PHE A 399 -17.38 -20.94 7.67
N LYS A 400 -16.26 -21.69 7.78
CA LYS A 400 -15.91 -22.78 6.86
C LYS A 400 -17.02 -23.84 6.79
N SER A 401 -17.57 -24.23 7.94
CA SER A 401 -18.68 -25.18 8.02
C SER A 401 -19.93 -24.65 7.31
N LYS A 402 -20.30 -23.39 7.55
CA LYS A 402 -21.46 -22.74 6.90
C LYS A 402 -21.30 -22.67 5.38
N ILE A 403 -20.16 -22.21 4.88
CA ILE A 403 -19.96 -22.09 3.42
C ILE A 403 -19.88 -23.45 2.73
N VAL A 404 -19.30 -24.47 3.39
CA VAL A 404 -19.30 -25.85 2.88
C VAL A 404 -20.71 -26.41 2.78
N ASN A 405 -21.55 -26.21 3.79
CA ASN A 405 -22.93 -26.68 3.78
C ASN A 405 -23.73 -26.02 2.65
N LEU A 406 -23.63 -24.69 2.52
CA LEU A 406 -24.27 -23.96 1.42
C LEU A 406 -23.78 -24.43 0.04
N ALA A 407 -22.48 -24.69 -0.11
CA ALA A 407 -21.92 -25.21 -1.36
C ALA A 407 -22.49 -26.58 -1.72
N LYS A 408 -22.61 -27.49 -0.73
CA LYS A 408 -23.20 -28.82 -0.91
C LYS A 408 -24.69 -28.76 -1.24
N GLU A 409 -25.47 -27.93 -0.55
CA GLU A 409 -26.89 -27.70 -0.83
C GLU A 409 -27.12 -27.22 -2.27
N LYS A 410 -26.24 -26.35 -2.76
CA LYS A 410 -26.20 -25.85 -4.14
C LYS A 410 -25.61 -26.86 -5.15
N ARG A 411 -25.25 -28.06 -4.71
CA ARG A 411 -24.65 -29.15 -5.51
C ARG A 411 -23.32 -28.76 -6.18
N LEU A 412 -22.58 -27.83 -5.57
CA LEU A 412 -21.26 -27.42 -6.04
C LEU A 412 -20.23 -28.49 -5.66
N LYS A 413 -19.45 -28.96 -6.64
CA LYS A 413 -18.39 -29.96 -6.42
C LYS A 413 -17.14 -29.30 -5.83
N ILE A 414 -17.05 -29.27 -4.50
CA ILE A 414 -15.93 -28.70 -3.75
C ILE A 414 -14.78 -29.70 -3.53
N GLY A 415 -13.58 -29.19 -3.32
CA GLY A 415 -12.36 -29.96 -3.04
C GLY A 415 -11.84 -29.71 -1.62
N ASN A 416 -10.53 -29.50 -1.49
CA ASN A 416 -9.91 -29.14 -0.21
C ASN A 416 -10.09 -27.65 0.10
N VAL A 417 -11.02 -27.34 1.02
CA VAL A 417 -11.38 -25.97 1.39
C VAL A 417 -10.26 -25.28 2.17
N LYS A 418 -9.91 -24.05 1.79
CA LYS A 418 -8.76 -23.29 2.32
C LYS A 418 -9.18 -22.27 3.38
N PHE A 419 -9.60 -21.06 2.96
CA PHE A 419 -9.98 -19.93 3.82
C PHE A 419 -9.02 -19.69 5.00
N GLU A 420 -7.72 -19.86 4.75
CA GLU A 420 -6.69 -19.93 5.79
C GLU A 420 -6.47 -18.58 6.51
N LEU A 421 -6.63 -17.48 5.78
CA LEU A 421 -6.33 -16.13 6.28
C LEU A 421 -7.42 -15.52 7.17
N ARG A 422 -8.47 -16.28 7.50
CA ARG A 422 -9.57 -15.85 8.38
C ARG A 422 -9.31 -16.11 9.87
N ASP A 423 -8.20 -16.78 10.18
CA ASP A 423 -7.82 -17.10 11.55
C ASP A 423 -7.45 -15.85 12.36
N LEU A 424 -7.73 -15.87 13.67
CA LEU A 424 -7.43 -14.78 14.60
C LEU A 424 -5.95 -14.40 14.60
N LYS A 425 -5.04 -15.35 14.33
CA LYS A 425 -3.60 -15.07 14.26
C LYS A 425 -3.26 -13.98 13.25
N TYR A 426 -4.03 -13.89 12.15
CA TYR A 426 -3.84 -12.84 11.13
C TYR A 426 -4.57 -11.54 11.47
N SER A 427 -5.12 -11.39 12.66
CA SER A 427 -5.68 -10.11 13.09
C SER A 427 -4.56 -9.12 13.44
N SER A 428 -4.75 -7.85 13.11
CA SER A 428 -3.78 -6.82 13.52
C SER A 428 -3.71 -6.69 15.04
N PHE A 429 -4.79 -7.03 15.77
CA PHE A 429 -4.76 -7.16 17.22
C PHE A 429 -3.72 -8.18 17.68
N THR A 430 -3.72 -9.39 17.13
CA THR A 430 -2.76 -10.44 17.51
C THR A 430 -1.33 -10.06 17.13
N ILE A 431 -1.12 -9.47 15.94
CA ILE A 431 0.20 -9.03 15.49
C ILE A 431 0.78 -7.94 16.41
N PHE A 432 -0.01 -6.92 16.75
CA PHE A 432 0.44 -5.81 17.59
C PHE A 432 0.58 -6.17 19.08
N ASN A 433 -0.10 -7.22 19.55
CA ASN A 433 -0.04 -7.69 20.94
C ASN A 433 0.80 -8.95 21.13
N ASP A 434 1.76 -9.24 20.23
CA ASP A 434 2.70 -10.34 20.44
C ASP A 434 3.50 -10.13 21.74
N GLU A 435 3.34 -11.06 22.68
CA GLU A 435 3.92 -10.92 24.01
C GLU A 435 5.45 -10.92 23.99
N ASP A 436 6.08 -11.65 23.08
CA ASP A 436 7.54 -11.76 23.03
C ASP A 436 8.18 -10.48 22.51
N LEU A 437 7.55 -9.79 21.54
CA LEU A 437 7.99 -8.46 21.10
C LEU A 437 8.10 -7.48 22.27
N SER A 438 7.06 -7.43 23.12
CA SER A 438 7.04 -6.52 24.27
C SER A 438 8.01 -6.95 25.37
N LYS A 439 8.01 -8.24 25.75
CA LYS A 439 8.89 -8.82 26.79
C LYS A 439 10.37 -8.67 26.45
N LYS A 440 10.75 -8.93 25.19
CA LYS A 440 12.13 -8.80 24.70
C LYS A 440 12.46 -7.40 24.16
N LYS A 441 11.63 -6.39 24.43
CA LYS A 441 11.85 -4.97 24.08
C LYS A 441 12.25 -4.76 22.61
N TYR A 442 11.57 -5.45 21.68
CA TYR A 442 11.85 -5.38 20.25
C TYR A 442 13.31 -5.71 19.88
N SER A 443 13.80 -6.85 20.38
CA SER A 443 15.07 -7.45 19.98
C SER A 443 15.04 -7.96 18.54
N ILE A 444 16.21 -8.10 17.90
CA ILE A 444 16.35 -8.73 16.58
C ILE A 444 15.67 -10.11 16.55
N GLU A 445 15.91 -10.93 17.57
CA GLU A 445 15.36 -12.29 17.66
C GLU A 445 13.83 -12.29 17.67
N SER A 446 13.21 -11.49 18.54
CA SER A 446 11.74 -11.43 18.65
C SER A 446 11.08 -10.88 17.38
N ILE A 447 11.70 -9.91 16.72
CA ILE A 447 11.21 -9.36 15.44
C ILE A 447 11.29 -10.43 14.34
N ASN A 448 12.44 -11.10 14.20
CA ASN A 448 12.60 -12.16 13.19
C ASN A 448 11.64 -13.31 13.44
N ARG A 449 11.47 -13.73 14.70
CA ARG A 449 10.51 -14.77 15.09
C ARG A 449 9.09 -14.40 14.70
N LEU A 450 8.65 -13.18 15.04
CA LEU A 450 7.29 -12.76 14.71
C LEU A 450 7.06 -12.74 13.20
N ILE A 451 7.94 -12.09 12.43
CA ILE A 451 7.77 -11.97 10.99
C ILE A 451 7.77 -13.36 10.32
N ALA A 452 8.67 -14.26 10.73
CA ALA A 452 8.75 -15.63 10.22
C ALA A 452 7.51 -16.48 10.51
N ASN A 453 6.69 -16.14 11.51
CA ASN A 453 5.43 -16.87 11.76
C ASN A 453 4.37 -16.60 10.69
N TYR A 454 4.56 -15.58 9.85
CA TYR A 454 3.59 -15.17 8.82
C TYR A 454 4.14 -15.21 7.39
N CYS A 455 5.46 -15.24 7.20
CA CYS A 455 6.12 -15.02 5.91
C CYS A 455 6.83 -16.27 5.40
#